data_AF-A0A8J9V772-F1
#
_entry.id   AF-A0A8J9V772-F1
#
_cell.length_a   1.000
_cell.length_b   1.000
_cell.length_c   1.000
_cell.angle_alpha   90.00
_cell.angle_beta   90.00
_cell.angle_gamma   90.00
#
_symmetry.space_group_name_H-M   'P 1'
#
loop_
_entity.id
_entity.type
_entity.pdbx_description
1 polymer ?
#
loop_
_entity_poly.entity_id
_entity_poly.type
_entity_poly.pdbx_seq_one_letter_code
_entity_poly.pdbx_strand_id
1 'polypeptide(L)'
;MPQQVEQKTVDPEAELSNVQRTFQKLAPTCSVEKRVAGIPQLAPQEKQLAILATELKETLLCINLAQKGQHALRDNLTKQSTRKSIVEYEHLESELRDEKAQQAELDCLNYLAQKQLVELLKKVPTEADELAMIENANNCLRRMENRLDLATKRFCLVNTDNKRVREEIDRLLVERNDFNIQWNRAIGKLVKGKEYLMDIFEIAANAFGDRDECCRKLEALKWKGLFQLNRDISEMQSFEGELNHLAKLEEFLRVKGSRRICEADEKEEIKRQEEIQRCEQEIARYDALLEEIFRDINEAREESQGKKLTELKLDVERKHDKTQRVHDENESADATITKVLRGIDDLVRLARCDITPLLSLLGNHKELTKWNVRKFLRILEADVKSLIEVVYGAVKPPAPTPKARKGPAPVTAKLVADPYVETLRPNKIEILVPYQPCAYCVEDYIMNLVFETPAVPADKEYIEGILHLEDVNTTFGIFTLTIPAKRHPYRGPKKD
;
A
#
# COMPACT_ATOMS: atom_id res chain seq x y z
N MET A 1 -23.31 -5.48 114.49
CA MET A 1 -24.14 -6.10 115.54
C MET A 1 -23.98 -5.27 116.81
N PRO A 2 -24.98 -4.46 117.20
CA PRO A 2 -24.93 -3.70 118.43
C PRO A 2 -25.38 -4.59 119.61
N GLN A 3 -24.58 -4.63 120.67
CA GLN A 3 -25.04 -5.05 122.00
C GLN A 3 -26.04 -4.00 122.49
N GLN A 4 -27.28 -4.43 122.70
CA GLN A 4 -28.28 -3.66 123.44
C GLN A 4 -27.79 -3.51 124.88
N VAL A 5 -27.65 -2.27 125.33
CA VAL A 5 -27.50 -1.94 126.74
C VAL A 5 -28.88 -2.15 127.38
N GLU A 6 -28.99 -3.12 128.28
CA GLU A 6 -30.17 -3.32 129.13
C GLU A 6 -30.41 -2.07 129.97
N GLN A 7 -31.47 -1.34 129.64
CA GLN A 7 -32.00 -0.28 130.49
C GLN A 7 -32.75 -0.95 131.64
N LYS A 8 -32.12 -1.00 132.82
CA LYS A 8 -32.76 -1.46 134.07
C LYS A 8 -33.90 -0.48 134.41
N THR A 9 -35.14 -0.88 134.17
CA THR A 9 -36.33 -0.18 134.63
C THR A 9 -36.42 -0.34 136.16
N VAL A 10 -36.08 0.73 136.89
CA VAL A 10 -36.23 0.82 138.34
C VAL A 10 -37.67 1.22 138.63
N ASP A 11 -38.40 0.37 139.35
CA ASP A 11 -39.82 0.53 139.64
C ASP A 11 -40.00 1.46 140.87
N PRO A 12 -40.49 2.70 140.72
CA PRO A 12 -40.53 3.70 141.80
C PRO A 12 -41.47 3.32 142.94
N GLU A 13 -42.46 2.45 142.72
CA GLU A 13 -43.38 1.97 143.76
C GLU A 13 -42.70 1.05 144.78
N ALA A 14 -41.67 0.30 144.38
CA ALA A 14 -40.93 -0.61 145.26
C ALA A 14 -40.03 0.15 146.26
N GLU A 15 -39.41 1.24 145.83
CA GLU A 15 -38.66 2.18 146.68
C GLU A 15 -39.60 2.91 147.65
N LEU A 16 -40.77 3.35 147.18
CA LEU A 16 -41.77 4.03 148.00
C LEU A 16 -42.37 3.10 149.07
N SER A 17 -42.56 1.81 148.75
CA SER A 17 -42.96 0.78 149.70
C SER A 17 -41.88 0.49 150.76
N ASN A 18 -40.60 0.50 150.37
CA ASN A 18 -39.48 0.36 151.31
C ASN A 18 -39.36 1.57 152.27
N VAL A 19 -39.59 2.78 151.77
CA VAL A 19 -39.62 4.00 152.58
C VAL A 19 -40.86 4.07 153.48
N GLN A 20 -42.03 3.60 153.02
CA GLN A 20 -43.22 3.46 153.88
C GLN A 20 -43.03 2.41 154.98
N ARG A 21 -42.33 1.29 154.70
CA ARG A 21 -42.06 0.22 155.66
C ARG A 21 -41.03 0.63 156.73
N THR A 22 -40.10 1.54 156.41
CA THR A 22 -39.20 2.15 157.41
C THR A 22 -39.90 3.23 158.23
N PHE A 23 -40.83 4.00 157.65
CA PHE A 23 -41.62 5.00 158.38
C PHE A 23 -42.63 4.36 159.36
N GLN A 24 -43.24 3.22 159.01
CA GLN A 24 -44.14 2.46 159.91
C GLN A 24 -43.43 1.80 161.10
N LYS A 25 -42.11 1.61 161.06
CA LYS A 25 -41.32 1.10 162.21
C LYS A 25 -40.96 2.20 163.23
N LEU A 26 -41.24 3.47 162.93
CA LEU A 26 -40.81 4.62 163.73
C LEU A 26 -41.94 5.43 164.39
N ALA A 27 -43.21 4.98 164.33
CA ALA A 27 -44.32 5.57 165.09
C ALA A 27 -45.44 4.53 165.25
N PRO A 28 -45.91 4.12 166.46
CA PRO A 28 -46.20 4.95 167.63
C PRO A 28 -45.90 4.30 169.03
N THR A 29 -45.08 4.96 169.86
CA THR A 29 -45.17 4.85 171.33
C THR A 29 -45.03 6.24 171.93
N CYS A 30 -46.12 7.00 171.90
CA CYS A 30 -46.29 8.18 172.75
C CYS A 30 -47.79 8.38 172.99
N SER A 31 -48.32 7.69 173.99
CA SER A 31 -49.57 8.09 174.64
C SER A 31 -49.31 8.27 176.13
N VAL A 32 -49.73 9.45 176.55
CA VAL A 32 -49.49 10.12 177.82
C VAL A 32 -50.55 9.67 178.80
N GLU A 33 -50.19 8.89 179.83
CA GLU A 33 -50.98 8.79 181.06
C GLU A 33 -50.23 7.97 182.13
N LYS A 34 -49.39 8.66 182.90
CA LYS A 34 -49.17 8.45 184.35
C LYS A 34 -48.14 9.48 184.84
N ARG A 35 -48.67 10.65 185.23
CA ARG A 35 -48.07 11.49 186.27
C ARG A 35 -48.33 10.81 187.61
N VAL A 36 -47.34 10.81 188.49
CA VAL A 36 -47.37 11.10 189.94
C VAL A 36 -46.12 10.47 190.56
N ALA A 37 -45.40 11.26 191.36
CA ALA A 37 -44.14 11.00 192.06
C ALA A 37 -42.86 11.05 191.19
N GLY A 38 -41.97 11.99 191.51
CA GLY A 38 -40.85 12.41 190.66
C GLY A 38 -39.63 11.48 190.59
N ILE A 39 -38.92 11.58 189.46
CA ILE A 39 -37.47 11.41 189.14
C ILE A 39 -37.29 11.71 187.61
N PRO A 40 -36.11 12.17 187.11
CA PRO A 40 -35.97 13.02 185.91
C PRO A 40 -35.53 12.30 184.61
N GLN A 41 -36.08 12.67 183.44
CA GLN A 41 -35.69 12.11 182.13
C GLN A 41 -35.95 13.04 180.91
N LEU A 42 -35.52 14.32 180.93
CA LEU A 42 -35.68 15.26 179.78
C LEU A 42 -34.41 16.07 179.39
N ALA A 43 -33.32 16.02 180.16
CA ALA A 43 -32.09 16.78 179.87
C ALA A 43 -31.27 16.35 178.62
N PRO A 44 -31.30 15.09 178.13
CA PRO A 44 -30.49 14.71 176.96
C PRO A 44 -31.00 15.27 175.62
N GLN A 45 -32.32 15.49 175.50
CA GLN A 45 -32.96 15.85 174.23
C GLN A 45 -32.78 17.33 173.86
N GLU A 46 -32.68 18.23 174.84
CA GLU A 46 -32.39 19.65 174.59
C GLU A 46 -30.95 19.89 174.08
N LYS A 47 -29.97 19.10 174.54
CA LYS A 47 -28.59 19.15 174.02
C LYS A 47 -28.49 18.71 172.56
N GLN A 48 -29.24 17.68 172.16
CA GLN A 48 -29.23 17.19 170.78
C GLN A 48 -29.79 18.24 169.80
N LEU A 49 -30.85 18.95 170.19
CA LEU A 49 -31.44 20.04 169.40
C LEU A 49 -30.51 21.24 169.24
N ALA A 50 -29.73 21.57 170.27
CA ALA A 50 -28.72 22.63 170.17
C ALA A 50 -27.59 22.27 169.19
N ILE A 51 -27.12 21.02 169.20
CA ILE A 51 -26.10 20.52 168.26
C ILE A 51 -26.62 20.56 166.82
N LEU A 52 -27.84 20.09 166.58
CA LEU A 52 -28.46 20.14 165.24
C LEU A 52 -28.67 21.57 164.74
N ALA A 53 -28.99 22.52 165.62
CA ALA A 53 -29.12 23.93 165.25
C ALA A 53 -27.77 24.56 164.88
N THR A 54 -26.68 24.16 165.54
CA THR A 54 -25.32 24.58 165.17
C THR A 54 -24.87 23.95 163.86
N GLU A 55 -25.11 22.65 163.65
CA GLU A 55 -24.80 21.94 162.39
C GLU A 55 -25.59 22.52 161.21
N LEU A 56 -26.86 22.90 161.41
CA LEU A 56 -27.66 23.58 160.39
C LEU A 56 -27.06 24.95 160.02
N LYS A 57 -26.57 25.71 161.01
CA LYS A 57 -25.89 26.99 160.75
C LYS A 57 -24.58 26.79 160.01
N GLU A 58 -23.79 25.80 160.38
CA GLU A 58 -22.52 25.48 159.72
C GLU A 58 -22.73 25.00 158.28
N THR A 59 -23.71 24.12 158.04
CA THR A 59 -24.04 23.65 156.67
C THR A 59 -24.54 24.78 155.78
N LEU A 60 -25.41 25.66 156.28
CA LEU A 60 -25.86 26.85 155.53
C LEU A 60 -24.71 27.82 155.23
N LEU A 61 -23.73 27.93 156.14
CA LEU A 61 -22.52 28.71 155.91
C LEU A 61 -21.64 28.06 154.83
N CYS A 62 -21.44 26.73 154.87
CA CYS A 62 -20.71 25.99 153.84
C CYS A 62 -21.35 26.13 152.46
N ILE A 63 -22.68 26.10 152.36
CA ILE A 63 -23.40 26.32 151.09
C ILE A 63 -23.20 27.76 150.61
N ASN A 64 -23.31 28.75 151.49
CA ASN A 64 -23.08 30.15 151.12
C ASN A 64 -21.64 30.41 150.67
N LEU A 65 -20.65 29.78 151.31
CA LEU A 65 -19.24 29.88 150.94
C LEU A 65 -18.93 29.14 149.62
N ALA A 66 -19.58 28.00 149.35
CA ALA A 66 -19.47 27.30 148.07
C ALA A 66 -20.09 28.09 146.91
N GLN A 67 -21.11 28.91 147.18
CA GLN A 67 -21.77 29.76 146.18
C GLN A 67 -21.10 31.13 145.98
N LYS A 68 -20.08 31.48 146.77
CA LYS A 68 -19.45 32.81 146.74
C LYS A 68 -17.93 32.74 146.54
N GLY A 69 -17.35 33.86 146.12
CA GLY A 69 -15.90 34.01 146.00
C GLY A 69 -15.26 33.12 144.94
N GLN A 70 -14.19 32.42 145.31
CA GLN A 70 -13.30 31.66 144.40
C GLN A 70 -14.03 30.53 143.66
N HIS A 71 -15.00 29.87 144.30
CA HIS A 71 -15.75 28.75 143.71
C HIS A 71 -16.70 29.21 142.60
N ALA A 72 -17.42 30.32 142.80
CA ALA A 72 -18.27 30.93 141.78
C ALA A 72 -17.47 31.42 140.56
N LEU A 73 -16.28 31.97 140.78
CA LEU A 73 -15.34 32.35 139.73
C LEU A 73 -14.87 31.13 138.93
N ARG A 74 -14.50 30.04 139.61
CA ARG A 74 -14.07 28.79 138.97
C ARG A 74 -15.20 28.13 138.17
N ASP A 75 -16.43 28.18 138.67
CA ASP A 75 -17.59 27.66 137.95
C ASP A 75 -17.91 28.50 136.71
N ASN A 76 -17.83 29.83 136.78
CA ASN A 76 -17.97 30.69 135.61
C ASN A 76 -16.86 30.47 134.58
N LEU A 77 -15.60 30.28 135.03
CA LEU A 77 -14.48 30.00 134.14
C LEU A 77 -14.65 28.63 133.46
N THR A 78 -15.08 27.62 134.22
CA THR A 78 -15.42 26.30 133.69
C THR A 78 -16.55 26.40 132.67
N LYS A 79 -17.65 27.11 132.98
CA LYS A 79 -18.77 27.33 132.06
C LYS A 79 -18.37 28.08 130.78
N GLN A 80 -17.50 29.08 130.90
CA GLN A 80 -17.01 29.82 129.75
C GLN A 80 -16.08 28.96 128.88
N SER A 81 -15.22 28.16 129.52
CA SER A 81 -14.33 27.20 128.85
C SER A 81 -15.13 26.12 128.11
N THR A 82 -16.09 25.49 128.79
CA THR A 82 -16.94 24.47 128.16
C THR A 82 -17.78 25.06 127.03
N ARG A 83 -18.32 26.28 127.18
CA ARG A 83 -19.02 26.97 126.09
C ARG A 83 -18.11 27.22 124.88
N LYS A 84 -16.87 27.66 125.10
CA LYS A 84 -15.89 27.83 124.01
C LYS A 84 -15.60 26.51 123.31
N SER A 85 -15.32 25.44 124.07
CA SER A 85 -15.07 24.11 123.50
C SER A 85 -16.27 23.53 122.75
N ILE A 86 -17.51 23.81 123.19
CA ILE A 86 -18.72 23.40 122.47
C ILE A 86 -18.84 24.15 121.13
N VAL A 87 -18.61 25.47 121.12
CA VAL A 87 -18.65 26.27 119.89
C VAL A 87 -17.55 25.83 118.91
N GLU A 88 -16.34 25.56 119.41
CA GLU A 88 -15.23 25.01 118.61
C GLU A 88 -15.57 23.62 118.05
N TYR A 89 -16.20 22.76 118.85
CA TYR A 89 -16.67 21.45 118.40
C TYR A 89 -17.75 21.57 117.32
N GLU A 90 -18.76 22.43 117.51
CA GLU A 90 -19.83 22.67 116.52
C GLU A 90 -19.26 23.23 115.21
N HIS A 91 -18.25 24.10 115.29
CA HIS A 91 -17.56 24.64 114.12
C HIS A 91 -16.77 23.56 113.37
N LEU A 92 -15.93 22.80 114.08
CA LEU A 92 -15.16 21.69 113.50
C LEU A 92 -16.07 20.59 112.95
N GLU A 93 -17.20 20.30 113.60
CA GLU A 93 -18.20 19.38 113.06
C GLU A 93 -18.83 19.92 111.77
N SER A 94 -19.05 21.23 111.67
CA SER A 94 -19.56 21.84 110.44
C SER A 94 -18.56 21.72 109.30
N GLU A 95 -17.29 22.05 109.55
CA GLU A 95 -16.22 21.88 108.56
C GLU A 95 -16.07 20.42 108.15
N LEU A 96 -16.13 19.47 109.11
CA LEU A 96 -16.07 18.04 108.81
C LEU A 96 -17.26 17.56 107.96
N ARG A 97 -18.46 18.14 108.16
CA ARG A 97 -19.63 17.84 107.31
C ARG A 97 -19.41 18.35 105.89
N ASP A 98 -18.90 19.56 105.74
CA ASP A 98 -18.65 20.17 104.44
C ASP A 98 -17.55 19.42 103.67
N GLU A 99 -16.45 19.08 104.33
CA GLU A 99 -15.36 18.27 103.74
C GLU A 99 -15.84 16.87 103.33
N LYS A 100 -16.69 16.22 104.15
CA LYS A 100 -17.30 14.93 103.77
C LYS A 100 -18.23 15.07 102.56
N ALA A 101 -18.98 16.16 102.45
CA ALA A 101 -19.84 16.42 101.31
C ALA A 101 -19.01 16.64 100.02
N GLN A 102 -17.93 17.42 100.12
CA GLN A 102 -16.99 17.62 99.00
C GLN A 102 -16.31 16.30 98.59
N GLN A 103 -15.90 15.47 99.56
CA GLN A 103 -15.30 14.17 99.27
C GLN A 103 -16.28 13.25 98.53
N ALA A 104 -17.56 13.22 98.94
CA ALA A 104 -18.59 12.46 98.24
C ALA A 104 -18.85 12.98 96.81
N GLU A 105 -18.78 14.29 96.58
CA GLU A 105 -18.90 14.88 95.25
C GLU A 105 -17.71 14.49 94.36
N LEU A 106 -16.48 14.58 94.88
CA LEU A 106 -15.27 14.15 94.17
C LEU A 106 -15.31 12.66 93.83
N ASP A 107 -15.79 11.81 94.74
CA ASP A 107 -15.96 10.37 94.47
C ASP A 107 -16.98 10.12 93.34
N CYS A 108 -18.08 10.88 93.31
CA CYS A 108 -19.06 10.81 92.20
C CYS A 108 -18.45 11.26 90.87
N LEU A 109 -17.69 12.37 90.86
CA LEU A 109 -17.03 12.88 89.66
C LEU A 109 -15.95 11.90 89.15
N ASN A 110 -15.18 11.30 90.07
CA ASN A 110 -14.16 10.31 89.73
C ASN A 110 -14.81 9.05 89.13
N TYR A 111 -15.92 8.59 89.70
CA TYR A 111 -16.70 7.50 89.11
C TYR A 111 -17.22 7.83 87.71
N LEU A 112 -17.75 9.05 87.50
CA LEU A 112 -18.24 9.47 86.18
C LEU A 112 -17.11 9.53 85.15
N ALA A 113 -15.95 10.07 85.53
CA ALA A 113 -14.77 10.15 84.68
C ALA A 113 -14.22 8.76 84.33
N GLN A 114 -14.16 7.85 85.29
CA GLN A 114 -13.77 6.45 85.06
C GLN A 114 -14.74 5.75 84.10
N LYS A 115 -16.05 5.96 84.27
CA LYS A 115 -17.07 5.41 83.35
C LYS A 115 -16.90 5.96 81.94
N GLN A 116 -16.69 7.27 81.78
CA GLN A 116 -16.43 7.90 80.48
C GLN A 116 -15.13 7.38 79.84
N LEU A 117 -14.07 7.17 80.64
CA LEU A 117 -12.81 6.60 80.16
C LEU A 117 -13.02 5.19 79.60
N VAL A 118 -13.78 4.34 80.31
CA VAL A 118 -14.11 2.99 79.84
C VAL A 118 -14.96 3.04 78.56
N GLU A 119 -15.91 3.97 78.44
CA GLU A 119 -16.70 4.15 77.21
C GLU A 119 -15.86 4.64 76.03
N LEU A 120 -14.87 5.51 76.26
CA LEU A 120 -13.93 5.96 75.24
C LEU A 120 -12.96 4.84 74.84
N LEU A 121 -12.43 4.08 75.80
CA LEU A 121 -11.56 2.93 75.52
C LEU A 121 -12.25 1.85 74.66
N LYS A 122 -13.57 1.68 74.78
CA LYS A 122 -14.34 0.79 73.91
C LYS A 122 -14.45 1.28 72.46
N LYS A 123 -14.30 2.59 72.22
CA LYS A 123 -14.39 3.21 70.89
C LYS A 123 -13.02 3.33 70.21
N VAL A 124 -11.95 3.36 70.99
CA VAL A 124 -10.58 3.34 70.47
C VAL A 124 -10.29 1.93 69.98
N PRO A 125 -9.99 1.74 68.68
CA PRO A 125 -9.58 0.45 68.16
C PRO A 125 -8.37 -0.07 68.92
N THR A 126 -8.35 -1.36 69.20
CA THR A 126 -7.16 -2.01 69.78
C THR A 126 -6.07 -2.06 68.70
N GLU A 127 -4.80 -2.14 69.07
CA GLU A 127 -3.69 -2.34 68.13
C GLU A 127 -3.93 -3.57 67.20
N ALA A 128 -4.58 -4.61 67.72
CA ALA A 128 -5.01 -5.77 66.92
C ALA A 128 -6.09 -5.42 65.87
N ASP A 129 -7.04 -4.54 66.20
CA ASP A 129 -8.08 -4.09 65.28
C ASP A 129 -7.48 -3.22 64.16
N GLU A 130 -6.50 -2.37 64.50
CA GLU A 130 -5.75 -1.57 63.54
C GLU A 130 -4.94 -2.45 62.58
N LEU A 131 -4.23 -3.46 63.10
CA LEU A 131 -3.50 -4.43 62.28
C LEU A 131 -4.45 -5.20 61.35
N ALA A 132 -5.61 -5.62 61.84
CA ALA A 132 -6.62 -6.29 61.02
C ALA A 132 -7.20 -5.36 59.94
N MET A 133 -7.40 -4.07 60.23
CA MET A 133 -7.79 -3.08 59.23
C MET A 133 -6.72 -2.89 58.14
N ILE A 134 -5.44 -2.78 58.54
CA ILE A 134 -4.31 -2.65 57.61
C ILE A 134 -4.19 -3.90 56.75
N GLU A 135 -4.32 -5.09 57.32
CA GLU A 135 -4.30 -6.35 56.59
C GLU A 135 -5.46 -6.45 55.59
N ASN A 136 -6.68 -6.07 55.99
CA ASN A 136 -7.82 -6.02 55.10
C ASN A 136 -7.65 -5.02 53.95
N ALA A 137 -7.09 -3.84 54.24
CA ALA A 137 -6.77 -2.84 53.23
C ALA A 137 -5.71 -3.36 52.23
N ASN A 138 -4.64 -4.00 52.73
CA ASN A 138 -3.61 -4.63 51.90
C ASN A 138 -4.17 -5.77 51.04
N ASN A 139 -5.07 -6.59 51.59
CA ASN A 139 -5.75 -7.64 50.85
C ASN A 139 -6.72 -7.07 49.79
N CYS A 140 -7.32 -5.90 50.03
CA CYS A 140 -8.10 -5.18 49.03
C CYS A 140 -7.21 -4.63 47.91
N LEU A 141 -6.08 -4.01 48.26
CA LEU A 141 -5.10 -3.50 47.30
C LEU A 141 -4.57 -4.61 46.39
N ARG A 142 -4.12 -5.75 46.95
CA ARG A 142 -3.69 -6.90 46.15
C ARG A 142 -4.75 -7.39 45.16
N ARG A 143 -6.02 -7.41 45.58
CA ARG A 143 -7.12 -7.80 44.68
C ARG A 143 -7.30 -6.80 43.54
N MET A 144 -7.18 -5.51 43.80
CA MET A 144 -7.27 -4.49 42.76
C MET A 144 -6.07 -4.51 41.81
N GLU A 145 -4.86 -4.70 42.34
CA GLU A 145 -3.64 -4.89 41.54
C GLU A 145 -3.76 -6.11 40.62
N ASN A 146 -4.21 -7.25 41.15
CA ASN A 146 -4.44 -8.46 40.34
C ASN A 146 -5.50 -8.24 39.25
N ARG A 147 -6.56 -7.50 39.53
CA ARG A 147 -7.58 -7.14 38.53
C ARG A 147 -7.01 -6.22 37.45
N LEU A 148 -6.18 -5.25 37.84
CA LEU A 148 -5.52 -4.32 36.92
C LEU A 148 -4.52 -5.06 36.02
N ASP A 149 -3.69 -5.94 36.58
CA ASP A 149 -2.77 -6.78 35.82
C ASP A 149 -3.52 -7.66 34.82
N LEU A 150 -4.59 -8.33 35.24
CA LEU A 150 -5.41 -9.14 34.35
C LEU A 150 -6.05 -8.32 33.22
N ALA A 151 -6.56 -7.12 33.53
CA ALA A 151 -7.11 -6.21 32.54
C ALA A 151 -6.04 -5.74 31.55
N THR A 152 -4.84 -5.42 32.03
CA THR A 152 -3.69 -5.01 31.21
C THR A 152 -3.26 -6.14 30.27
N LYS A 153 -3.14 -7.37 30.78
CA LYS A 153 -2.83 -8.56 29.97
C LYS A 153 -3.87 -8.78 28.88
N ARG A 154 -5.17 -8.69 29.22
CA ARG A 154 -6.27 -8.78 28.23
C ARG A 154 -6.18 -7.70 27.17
N PHE A 155 -5.91 -6.46 27.57
CA PHE A 155 -5.72 -5.35 26.64
C PHE A 155 -4.54 -5.60 25.69
N CYS A 156 -3.40 -6.07 26.20
CA CYS A 156 -2.23 -6.42 25.39
C CYS A 156 -2.53 -7.54 24.37
N LEU A 157 -3.31 -8.55 24.75
CA LEU A 157 -3.75 -9.60 23.82
C LEU A 157 -4.58 -9.03 22.67
N VAL A 158 -5.62 -8.24 23.00
CA VAL A 158 -6.47 -7.58 21.99
C VAL A 158 -5.65 -6.64 21.10
N ASN A 159 -4.66 -5.95 21.65
CA ASN A 159 -3.80 -5.06 20.87
C ASN A 159 -2.90 -5.85 19.90
N THR A 160 -2.37 -6.99 20.34
CA THR A 160 -1.61 -7.90 19.48
C THR A 160 -2.48 -8.47 18.36
N ASP A 161 -3.71 -8.86 18.66
CA ASP A 161 -4.67 -9.33 17.65
C ASP A 161 -5.04 -8.22 16.65
N ASN A 162 -5.31 -7.00 17.13
CA ASN A 162 -5.54 -5.85 16.26
C ASN A 162 -4.35 -5.56 15.35
N LYS A 163 -3.12 -5.69 15.86
CA LYS A 163 -1.91 -5.56 15.05
C LYS A 163 -1.89 -6.61 13.94
N ARG A 164 -2.15 -7.88 14.27
CA ARG A 164 -2.21 -8.98 13.29
C ARG A 164 -3.27 -8.75 12.22
N VAL A 165 -4.45 -8.28 12.59
CA VAL A 165 -5.52 -7.94 11.63
C VAL A 165 -5.10 -6.78 10.71
N ARG A 166 -4.41 -5.76 11.22
CA ARG A 166 -3.88 -4.67 10.39
C ARG A 166 -2.84 -5.19 9.40
N GLU A 167 -1.91 -6.03 9.84
CA GLU A 167 -0.91 -6.65 8.96
C GLU A 167 -1.56 -7.54 7.88
N GLU A 168 -2.65 -8.24 8.20
CA GLU A 168 -3.46 -8.99 7.21
C GLU A 168 -4.13 -8.06 6.20
N ILE A 169 -4.77 -6.98 6.65
CA ILE A 169 -5.39 -5.98 5.78
C ILE A 169 -4.35 -5.41 4.82
N ASP A 170 -3.18 -5.03 5.32
CA ASP A 170 -2.11 -4.48 4.50
C ASP A 170 -1.62 -5.50 3.46
N ARG A 171 -1.44 -6.78 3.83
CA ARG A 171 -1.11 -7.84 2.87
C ARG A 171 -2.17 -8.00 1.78
N LEU A 172 -3.45 -8.07 2.15
CA LEU A 172 -4.54 -8.20 1.19
C LEU A 172 -4.66 -6.98 0.26
N LEU A 173 -4.34 -5.79 0.74
CA LEU A 173 -4.32 -4.58 -0.09
C LEU A 173 -3.19 -4.63 -1.13
N VAL A 174 -2.02 -5.15 -0.78
CA VAL A 174 -0.91 -5.38 -1.72
C VAL A 174 -1.28 -6.42 -2.76
N GLU A 175 -1.81 -7.57 -2.34
CA GLU A 175 -2.24 -8.64 -3.26
C GLU A 175 -3.32 -8.15 -4.24
N ARG A 176 -4.29 -7.38 -3.76
CA ARG A 176 -5.31 -6.74 -4.61
C ARG A 176 -4.68 -5.79 -5.62
N ASN A 177 -3.67 -5.01 -5.21
CA ASN A 177 -2.97 -4.11 -6.12
C ASN A 177 -2.22 -4.88 -7.21
N ASP A 178 -1.53 -5.96 -6.85
CA ASP A 178 -0.83 -6.82 -7.79
C ASP A 178 -1.79 -7.50 -8.77
N PHE A 179 -2.93 -7.98 -8.28
CA PHE A 179 -4.01 -8.50 -9.12
C PHE A 179 -4.51 -7.44 -10.11
N ASN A 180 -4.79 -6.22 -9.65
CA ASN A 180 -5.24 -5.13 -10.52
C ASN A 180 -4.20 -4.78 -11.60
N ILE A 181 -2.91 -4.80 -11.27
CA ILE A 181 -1.84 -4.59 -12.26
C ILE A 181 -1.87 -5.69 -13.32
N GLN A 182 -1.98 -6.96 -12.92
CA GLN A 182 -2.04 -8.09 -13.86
C GLN A 182 -3.31 -8.04 -14.71
N TRP A 183 -4.45 -7.74 -14.11
CA TRP A 183 -5.74 -7.56 -14.76
C TRP A 183 -5.68 -6.47 -15.84
N ASN A 184 -5.17 -5.28 -15.50
CA ASN A 184 -5.03 -4.17 -16.44
C ASN A 184 -4.06 -4.52 -17.59
N ARG A 185 -2.98 -5.26 -17.32
CA ARG A 185 -2.09 -5.78 -18.37
C ARG A 185 -2.82 -6.76 -19.30
N ALA A 186 -3.63 -7.66 -18.75
CA ALA A 186 -4.41 -8.62 -19.54
C ALA A 186 -5.44 -7.91 -20.43
N ILE A 187 -6.16 -6.92 -19.88
CA ILE A 187 -7.06 -6.05 -20.65
C ILE A 187 -6.28 -5.36 -21.78
N GLY A 188 -5.11 -4.78 -21.49
CA GLY A 188 -4.29 -4.13 -22.50
C GLY A 188 -3.89 -5.08 -23.64
N LYS A 189 -3.56 -6.34 -23.36
CA LYS A 189 -3.30 -7.36 -24.39
C LYS A 189 -4.54 -7.68 -25.21
N LEU A 190 -5.70 -7.79 -24.57
CA LEU A 190 -6.97 -8.09 -25.24
C LEU A 190 -7.39 -6.96 -26.19
N VAL A 191 -7.23 -5.71 -25.76
CA VAL A 191 -7.52 -4.53 -26.61
C VAL A 191 -6.63 -4.53 -27.85
N LYS A 192 -5.32 -4.76 -27.70
CA LYS A 192 -4.40 -4.88 -28.85
C LYS A 192 -4.74 -6.05 -29.78
N GLY A 193 -5.15 -7.19 -29.21
CA GLY A 193 -5.61 -8.34 -29.99
C GLY A 193 -6.88 -8.01 -30.80
N LYS A 194 -7.80 -7.23 -30.23
CA LYS A 194 -9.00 -6.74 -30.93
C LYS A 194 -8.64 -5.77 -32.06
N GLU A 195 -7.70 -4.86 -31.85
CA GLU A 195 -7.20 -3.95 -32.89
C GLU A 195 -6.62 -4.73 -34.06
N TYR A 196 -5.75 -5.72 -33.78
CA TYR A 196 -5.19 -6.58 -34.82
C TYR A 196 -6.25 -7.37 -35.60
N LEU A 197 -7.28 -7.88 -34.93
CA LEU A 197 -8.41 -8.54 -35.58
C LEU A 197 -9.20 -7.58 -36.47
N MET A 198 -9.44 -6.35 -36.03
CA MET A 198 -10.10 -5.31 -36.83
C MET A 198 -9.30 -5.00 -38.10
N ASP A 199 -7.97 -4.86 -38.00
CA ASP A 199 -7.11 -4.62 -39.15
C ASP A 199 -7.18 -5.77 -40.16
N ILE A 200 -7.16 -7.03 -39.68
CA ILE A 200 -7.34 -8.20 -40.56
C ILE A 200 -8.71 -8.17 -41.24
N PHE A 201 -9.78 -7.82 -40.51
CA PHE A 201 -11.11 -7.70 -41.11
C PHE A 201 -11.16 -6.63 -42.19
N GLU A 202 -10.51 -5.48 -41.98
CA GLU A 202 -10.44 -4.42 -42.97
C GLU A 202 -9.67 -4.85 -44.21
N ILE A 203 -8.49 -5.49 -44.03
CA ILE A 203 -7.70 -6.03 -45.15
C ILE A 203 -8.52 -7.07 -45.93
N ALA A 204 -9.20 -7.98 -45.23
CA ALA A 204 -10.03 -9.00 -45.86
C ALA A 204 -11.18 -8.36 -46.64
N ALA A 205 -11.90 -7.39 -46.05
CA ALA A 205 -12.99 -6.70 -46.71
C ALA A 205 -12.53 -5.96 -47.98
N ASN A 206 -11.38 -5.28 -47.93
CA ASN A 206 -10.78 -4.62 -49.08
C ASN A 206 -10.41 -5.62 -50.17
N ALA A 207 -9.73 -6.73 -49.82
CA ALA A 207 -9.37 -7.78 -50.77
C ALA A 207 -10.60 -8.42 -51.43
N PHE A 208 -11.71 -8.60 -50.69
CA PHE A 208 -12.97 -9.06 -51.27
C PHE A 208 -13.57 -8.03 -52.25
N GLY A 209 -13.51 -6.74 -51.90
CA GLY A 209 -13.94 -5.66 -52.79
C GLY A 209 -13.13 -5.63 -54.09
N ASP A 210 -11.81 -5.72 -54.00
CA ASP A 210 -10.89 -5.75 -55.15
C ASP A 210 -11.15 -6.96 -56.06
N ARG A 211 -11.35 -8.14 -55.45
CA ARG A 211 -11.70 -9.36 -56.18
C ARG A 211 -12.99 -9.17 -56.97
N ASP A 212 -14.03 -8.63 -56.33
CA ASP A 212 -15.32 -8.41 -56.95
C ASP A 212 -15.23 -7.42 -58.11
N GLU A 213 -14.45 -6.34 -57.97
CA GLU A 213 -14.19 -5.41 -59.07
C GLU A 213 -13.45 -6.07 -60.24
N CYS A 214 -12.45 -6.91 -59.95
CA CYS A 214 -11.72 -7.66 -60.99
C CYS A 214 -12.64 -8.65 -61.73
N CYS A 215 -13.51 -9.37 -61.01
CA CYS A 215 -14.52 -10.23 -61.60
C CYS A 215 -15.45 -9.44 -62.53
N ARG A 216 -15.97 -8.29 -62.08
CA ARG A 216 -16.81 -7.40 -62.91
C ARG A 216 -16.09 -6.91 -64.17
N LYS A 217 -14.81 -6.53 -64.06
CA LYS A 217 -13.99 -6.13 -65.23
C LYS A 217 -13.78 -7.28 -66.21
N LEU A 218 -13.51 -8.49 -65.70
CA LEU A 218 -13.32 -9.68 -66.52
C LEU A 218 -14.60 -10.06 -67.27
N GLU A 219 -15.76 -9.98 -66.61
CA GLU A 219 -17.06 -10.18 -67.26
C GLU A 219 -17.30 -9.15 -68.38
N ALA A 220 -17.02 -7.87 -68.13
CA ALA A 220 -17.15 -6.82 -69.15
C ALA A 220 -16.24 -7.07 -70.36
N LEU A 221 -14.99 -7.50 -70.12
CA LEU A 221 -14.06 -7.86 -71.19
C LEU A 221 -14.54 -9.08 -71.98
N LYS A 222 -15.08 -10.10 -71.31
CA LYS A 222 -15.66 -11.28 -71.96
C LYS A 222 -16.79 -10.90 -72.90
N TRP A 223 -17.72 -10.06 -72.45
CA TRP A 223 -18.81 -9.56 -73.29
C TRP A 223 -18.29 -8.72 -74.46
N LYS A 224 -17.34 -7.80 -74.21
CA LYS A 224 -16.72 -7.00 -75.27
C LYS A 224 -16.06 -7.87 -76.34
N GLY A 225 -15.30 -8.89 -75.92
CA GLY A 225 -14.68 -9.85 -76.83
C GLY A 225 -15.70 -10.64 -77.64
N LEU A 226 -16.79 -11.09 -77.01
CA LEU A 226 -17.86 -11.80 -77.70
C LEU A 226 -18.58 -10.92 -78.73
N PHE A 227 -18.91 -9.68 -78.38
CA PHE A 227 -19.51 -8.72 -79.32
C PHE A 227 -18.59 -8.41 -80.49
N GLN A 228 -17.30 -8.23 -80.23
CA GLN A 228 -16.30 -7.99 -81.26
C GLN A 228 -16.19 -9.18 -82.21
N LEU A 229 -16.11 -10.41 -81.68
CA LEU A 229 -16.10 -11.63 -82.49
C LEU A 229 -17.35 -11.75 -83.36
N ASN A 230 -18.54 -11.51 -82.80
CA ASN A 230 -19.79 -11.57 -83.56
C ASN A 230 -19.84 -10.52 -84.68
N ARG A 231 -19.28 -9.33 -84.42
CA ARG A 231 -19.12 -8.29 -85.45
C ARG A 231 -18.21 -8.78 -86.57
N ASP A 232 -17.03 -9.29 -86.22
CA ASP A 232 -16.01 -9.74 -87.18
C ASP A 232 -16.52 -10.92 -88.02
N ILE A 233 -17.27 -11.86 -87.43
CA ILE A 233 -17.96 -12.93 -88.15
C ILE A 233 -18.96 -12.36 -89.16
N SER A 234 -19.76 -11.36 -88.76
CA SER A 234 -20.75 -10.74 -89.64
C SER A 234 -20.09 -10.00 -90.80
N GLU A 235 -18.98 -9.30 -90.56
CA GLU A 235 -18.18 -8.64 -91.60
C GLU A 235 -17.56 -9.66 -92.57
N MET A 236 -16.96 -10.74 -92.06
CA MET A 236 -16.42 -11.83 -92.88
C MET A 236 -17.50 -12.49 -93.76
N GLN A 237 -18.69 -12.76 -93.20
CA GLN A 237 -19.82 -13.27 -93.97
C GLN A 237 -20.25 -12.32 -95.09
N SER A 238 -20.19 -11.00 -94.88
CA SER A 238 -20.46 -10.00 -95.91
C SER A 238 -19.41 -10.06 -97.03
N PHE A 239 -18.12 -10.09 -96.68
CA PHE A 239 -17.04 -10.21 -97.66
C PHE A 239 -17.09 -11.51 -98.45
N GLU A 240 -17.39 -12.64 -97.80
CA GLU A 240 -17.63 -13.91 -98.47
C GLU A 240 -18.81 -13.83 -99.45
N GLY A 241 -19.89 -13.12 -99.08
CA GLY A 241 -21.02 -12.85 -99.96
C GLY A 241 -20.62 -12.05 -101.21
N GLU A 242 -19.86 -10.98 -101.04
CA GLU A 242 -19.35 -10.15 -102.14
C GLU A 242 -18.37 -10.91 -103.04
N LEU A 243 -17.43 -11.66 -102.47
CA LEU A 243 -16.49 -12.50 -103.21
C LEU A 243 -17.22 -13.57 -104.03
N ASN A 244 -18.21 -14.24 -103.44
CA ASN A 244 -19.03 -15.21 -104.15
C ASN A 244 -19.79 -14.57 -105.33
N HIS A 245 -20.28 -13.34 -105.16
CA HIS A 245 -20.91 -12.60 -106.26
C HIS A 245 -19.91 -12.26 -107.37
N LEU A 246 -18.72 -11.76 -107.01
CA LEU A 246 -17.66 -11.44 -107.97
C LEU A 246 -17.15 -12.68 -108.71
N ALA A 247 -16.95 -13.80 -108.02
CA ALA A 247 -16.53 -15.06 -108.62
C ALA A 247 -17.58 -15.60 -109.62
N LYS A 248 -18.87 -15.51 -109.29
CA LYS A 248 -19.96 -15.84 -110.22
C LYS A 248 -19.96 -14.93 -111.45
N LEU A 249 -19.70 -13.63 -111.25
CA LEU A 249 -19.60 -12.67 -112.35
C LEU A 249 -18.38 -12.94 -113.23
N GLU A 250 -17.22 -13.22 -112.63
CA GLU A 250 -16.01 -13.60 -113.34
C GLU A 250 -16.24 -14.87 -114.16
N GLU A 251 -16.82 -15.92 -113.57
CA GLU A 251 -17.14 -17.15 -114.28
C GLU A 251 -18.12 -16.90 -115.43
N PHE A 252 -19.16 -16.08 -115.20
CA PHE A 252 -20.07 -15.66 -116.26
C PHE A 252 -19.34 -14.92 -117.40
N LEU A 253 -18.43 -14.00 -117.07
CA LEU A 253 -17.61 -13.29 -118.05
C LEU A 253 -16.61 -14.21 -118.75
N ARG A 254 -16.02 -15.19 -118.06
CA ARG A 254 -15.11 -16.20 -118.61
C ARG A 254 -15.83 -17.08 -119.62
N VAL A 255 -17.03 -17.55 -119.29
CA VAL A 255 -17.87 -18.34 -120.20
C VAL A 255 -18.26 -17.51 -121.43
N LYS A 256 -18.60 -16.22 -121.25
CA LYS A 256 -18.92 -15.31 -122.37
C LYS A 256 -17.70 -14.93 -123.21
N GLY A 257 -16.54 -14.78 -122.57
CA GLY A 257 -15.25 -14.41 -123.15
C GLY A 257 -14.45 -15.57 -123.73
N SER A 258 -14.91 -16.81 -123.51
CA SER A 258 -14.37 -18.02 -124.15
C SER A 258 -14.66 -17.96 -125.66
N ARG A 259 -13.78 -17.28 -126.38
CA ARG A 259 -13.64 -17.35 -127.84
C ARG A 259 -13.34 -18.80 -128.19
N ARG A 260 -14.04 -19.37 -129.18
CA ARG A 260 -13.72 -20.71 -129.69
C ARG A 260 -12.31 -20.64 -130.30
N ILE A 261 -11.33 -21.25 -129.64
CA ILE A 261 -9.92 -21.23 -130.04
C ILE A 261 -9.72 -22.22 -131.20
N CYS A 262 -9.06 -21.78 -132.27
CA CYS A 262 -8.63 -22.62 -133.39
C CYS A 262 -7.17 -23.04 -133.18
N GLU A 263 -6.78 -24.19 -133.73
CA GLU A 263 -5.46 -24.87 -133.67
C GLU A 263 -4.22 -24.01 -134.02
N ALA A 264 -4.39 -22.75 -134.44
CA ALA A 264 -3.30 -21.82 -134.71
C ALA A 264 -2.62 -21.32 -133.42
N ASP A 265 -3.35 -21.22 -132.32
CA ASP A 265 -2.84 -20.62 -131.07
C ASP A 265 -1.96 -21.61 -130.25
N GLU A 266 -2.12 -22.93 -130.44
CA GLU A 266 -1.30 -23.94 -129.75
C GLU A 266 0.17 -23.93 -130.18
N LYS A 267 0.45 -23.51 -131.42
CA LYS A 267 1.83 -23.46 -131.96
C LYS A 267 2.63 -22.25 -131.48
N GLU A 268 1.97 -21.16 -131.09
CA GLU A 268 2.66 -20.01 -130.50
C GLU A 268 3.04 -20.26 -129.03
N GLU A 269 2.21 -21.01 -128.30
CA GLU A 269 2.45 -21.28 -126.87
C GLU A 269 3.66 -22.19 -126.64
N ILE A 270 3.89 -23.17 -127.53
CA ILE A 270 5.07 -24.05 -127.48
C ILE A 270 6.37 -23.27 -127.67
N LYS A 271 6.40 -22.27 -128.56
CA LYS A 271 7.60 -21.44 -128.79
C LYS A 271 7.93 -20.55 -127.60
N ARG A 272 6.92 -20.01 -126.90
CA ARG A 272 7.12 -19.24 -125.67
C ARG A 272 7.72 -20.10 -124.55
N GLN A 273 7.31 -21.36 -124.45
CA GLN A 273 7.82 -22.27 -123.42
C GLN A 273 9.32 -22.59 -123.62
N GLU A 274 9.79 -22.72 -124.85
CA GLU A 274 11.23 -22.93 -125.15
C GLU A 274 12.10 -21.69 -124.84
N GLU A 275 11.54 -20.49 -124.98
CA GLU A 275 12.22 -19.24 -124.60
C GLU A 275 12.37 -19.09 -123.09
N ILE A 276 11.34 -19.46 -122.33
CA ILE A 276 11.35 -19.42 -120.86
C ILE A 276 12.44 -20.36 -120.31
N GLN A 277 12.53 -21.59 -120.84
CA GLN A 277 13.54 -22.56 -120.39
C GLN A 277 14.98 -22.08 -120.61
N ARG A 278 15.24 -21.27 -121.65
CA ARG A 278 16.58 -20.68 -121.86
C ARG A 278 16.89 -19.61 -120.82
N CYS A 279 15.94 -18.73 -120.52
CA CYS A 279 16.12 -17.72 -119.48
C CYS A 279 16.32 -18.35 -118.10
N GLU A 280 15.61 -19.43 -117.77
CA GLU A 280 15.77 -20.13 -116.50
C GLU A 280 17.18 -20.72 -116.32
N GLN A 281 17.78 -21.24 -117.40
CA GLN A 281 19.16 -21.74 -117.37
C GLN A 281 20.21 -20.64 -117.19
N GLU A 282 19.95 -19.43 -117.71
CA GLU A 282 20.83 -18.28 -117.50
C GLU A 282 20.72 -17.73 -116.07
N ILE A 283 19.51 -17.65 -115.52
CA ILE A 283 19.28 -17.24 -114.12
C ILE A 283 20.01 -18.18 -113.16
N ALA A 284 19.92 -19.50 -113.36
CA ALA A 284 20.61 -20.48 -112.53
C ALA A 284 22.14 -20.33 -112.53
N ARG A 285 22.72 -19.86 -113.65
CA ARG A 285 24.17 -19.56 -113.72
C ARG A 285 24.54 -18.30 -112.95
N TYR A 286 23.71 -17.26 -113.02
CA TYR A 286 23.94 -16.03 -112.27
C TYR A 286 23.76 -16.22 -110.77
N ASP A 287 22.80 -17.06 -110.34
CA ASP A 287 22.60 -17.39 -108.93
C ASP A 287 23.82 -18.12 -108.33
N ALA A 288 24.41 -19.08 -109.06
CA ALA A 288 25.63 -19.76 -108.63
C ALA A 288 26.83 -18.81 -108.45
N LEU A 289 26.95 -17.79 -109.31
CA LEU A 289 28.00 -16.77 -109.21
C LEU A 289 27.78 -15.83 -108.02
N LEU A 290 26.53 -15.48 -107.73
CA LEU A 290 26.14 -14.65 -106.59
C LEU A 290 26.41 -15.34 -105.25
N GLU A 291 26.13 -16.64 -105.14
CA GLU A 291 26.45 -17.41 -103.94
C GLU A 291 27.95 -17.42 -103.61
N GLU A 292 28.79 -17.49 -104.63
CA GLU A 292 30.25 -17.43 -104.47
C GLU A 292 30.72 -16.06 -103.98
N ILE A 293 30.16 -14.97 -104.52
CA ILE A 293 30.44 -13.60 -104.07
C ILE A 293 29.96 -13.37 -102.62
N PHE A 294 28.79 -13.91 -102.25
CA PHE A 294 28.28 -13.78 -100.88
C PHE A 294 29.12 -14.51 -99.84
N ARG A 295 29.74 -15.63 -100.20
CA ARG A 295 30.66 -16.37 -99.33
C ARG A 295 31.91 -15.53 -99.02
N ASP A 296 32.53 -14.92 -100.02
CA ASP A 296 33.73 -14.09 -99.84
C ASP A 296 33.45 -12.81 -99.02
N ILE A 297 32.26 -12.20 -99.20
CA ILE A 297 31.84 -11.03 -98.42
C ILE A 297 31.61 -11.39 -96.94
N ASN A 298 31.05 -12.57 -96.66
CA ASN A 298 30.80 -13.00 -95.29
C ASN A 298 32.10 -13.29 -94.53
N GLU A 299 33.09 -13.93 -95.16
CA GLU A 299 34.40 -14.15 -94.53
C GLU A 299 35.12 -12.82 -94.21
N ALA A 300 35.09 -11.85 -95.12
CA ALA A 300 35.66 -10.51 -94.88
C ALA A 300 34.93 -9.72 -93.76
N ARG A 301 33.63 -9.96 -93.60
CA ARG A 301 32.80 -9.35 -92.55
C ARG A 301 33.09 -9.93 -91.17
N GLU A 302 33.26 -11.25 -91.07
CA GLU A 302 33.59 -11.94 -89.82
C GLU A 302 34.96 -11.50 -89.29
N GLU A 303 35.96 -11.35 -90.16
CA GLU A 303 37.28 -10.87 -89.77
C GLU A 303 37.25 -9.41 -89.27
N SER A 304 36.43 -8.57 -89.90
CA SER A 304 36.22 -7.17 -89.49
C SER A 304 35.44 -7.03 -88.19
N GLN A 305 34.49 -7.94 -87.92
CA GLN A 305 33.74 -7.98 -86.66
C GLN A 305 34.60 -8.53 -85.51
N GLY A 306 35.45 -9.52 -85.79
CA GLY A 306 36.41 -10.06 -84.81
C GLY A 306 37.37 -8.99 -84.28
N LYS A 307 37.92 -8.15 -85.18
CA LYS A 307 38.81 -7.02 -84.81
C LYS A 307 38.10 -5.96 -83.96
N LYS A 308 36.84 -5.64 -84.25
CA LYS A 308 36.05 -4.70 -83.43
C LYS A 308 35.72 -5.26 -82.05
N LEU A 309 35.47 -6.57 -81.95
CA LEU A 309 35.13 -7.21 -80.69
C LEU A 309 36.32 -7.25 -79.72
N THR A 310 37.54 -7.46 -80.21
CA THR A 310 38.75 -7.42 -79.38
C THR A 310 39.06 -6.01 -78.89
N GLU A 311 38.89 -5.00 -79.74
CA GLU A 311 39.07 -3.59 -79.39
C GLU A 311 38.05 -3.15 -78.31
N LEU A 312 36.79 -3.57 -78.44
CA LEU A 312 35.74 -3.25 -77.47
C LEU A 312 35.96 -3.97 -76.11
N LYS A 313 36.49 -5.20 -76.12
CA LYS A 313 36.86 -5.92 -74.89
C LYS A 313 37.97 -5.21 -74.11
N LEU A 314 39.01 -4.75 -74.81
CA LEU A 314 40.09 -3.94 -74.21
C LEU A 314 39.56 -2.61 -73.64
N ASP A 315 38.57 -2.00 -74.29
CA ASP A 315 37.94 -0.77 -73.80
C ASP A 315 37.10 -0.98 -72.54
N VAL A 316 36.41 -2.11 -72.45
CA VAL A 316 35.65 -2.50 -71.25
C VAL A 316 36.59 -2.76 -70.08
N GLU A 317 37.70 -3.47 -70.28
CA GLU A 317 38.72 -3.68 -69.24
C GLU A 317 39.32 -2.37 -68.76
N ARG A 318 39.70 -1.47 -69.67
CA ARG A 318 40.22 -0.14 -69.30
C ARG A 318 39.22 0.67 -68.48
N LYS A 319 37.93 0.61 -68.82
CA LYS A 319 36.89 1.29 -68.03
C LYS A 319 36.66 0.61 -66.69
N HIS A 320 36.73 -0.71 -66.62
CA HIS A 320 36.61 -1.43 -65.36
C HIS A 320 37.75 -1.07 -64.41
N ASP A 321 39.00 -1.08 -64.89
CA ASP A 321 40.17 -0.70 -64.09
C ASP A 321 40.08 0.74 -63.60
N LYS A 322 39.60 1.65 -64.45
CA LYS A 322 39.40 3.05 -64.07
C LYS A 322 38.31 3.20 -63.01
N THR A 323 37.20 2.49 -63.14
CA THR A 323 36.12 2.47 -62.13
C THR A 323 36.61 1.89 -60.82
N GLN A 324 37.40 0.81 -60.86
CA GLN A 324 37.95 0.19 -59.66
C GLN A 324 38.89 1.15 -58.91
N ARG A 325 39.79 1.85 -59.62
CA ARG A 325 40.67 2.86 -59.00
C ARG A 325 39.88 3.98 -58.32
N VAL A 326 38.84 4.50 -58.99
CA VAL A 326 37.99 5.56 -58.41
C VAL A 326 37.20 5.04 -57.21
N HIS A 327 36.77 3.78 -57.24
CA HIS A 327 36.11 3.13 -56.12
C HIS A 327 37.04 3.01 -54.90
N ASP A 328 38.27 2.54 -55.10
CA ASP A 328 39.27 2.39 -54.04
C ASP A 328 39.66 3.76 -53.43
N GLU A 329 39.78 4.80 -54.28
CA GLU A 329 39.99 6.19 -53.82
C GLU A 329 38.80 6.71 -52.99
N ASN A 330 37.57 6.40 -53.39
CA ASN A 330 36.37 6.81 -52.66
C ASN A 330 36.22 6.07 -51.32
N GLU A 331 36.56 4.78 -51.24
CA GLU A 331 36.60 4.03 -49.98
C GLU A 331 37.64 4.62 -49.01
N SER A 332 38.82 4.99 -49.51
CA SER A 332 39.85 5.67 -48.72
C SER A 332 39.37 7.04 -48.21
N ALA A 333 38.65 7.80 -49.05
CA ALA A 333 38.06 9.08 -48.66
C ALA A 333 36.97 8.92 -47.60
N ASP A 334 36.06 7.93 -47.73
CA ASP A 334 35.01 7.67 -46.74
C ASP A 334 35.60 7.14 -45.41
N ALA A 335 36.67 6.34 -45.45
CA ALA A 335 37.40 5.95 -44.24
C ALA A 335 38.01 7.17 -43.52
N THR A 336 38.52 8.14 -44.27
CA THR A 336 39.04 9.40 -43.73
C THR A 336 37.92 10.27 -43.15
N ILE A 337 36.79 10.40 -43.84
CA ILE A 337 35.60 11.13 -43.37
C ILE A 337 35.09 10.50 -42.06
N THR A 338 35.04 9.17 -41.97
CA THR A 338 34.61 8.48 -40.75
C THR A 338 35.53 8.77 -39.56
N LYS A 339 36.85 8.85 -39.77
CA LYS A 339 37.81 9.25 -38.74
C LYS A 339 37.58 10.71 -38.29
N VAL A 340 37.36 11.62 -39.23
CA VAL A 340 37.09 13.04 -38.94
C VAL A 340 35.78 13.21 -38.18
N LEU A 341 34.72 12.48 -38.56
CA LEU A 341 33.45 12.50 -37.85
C LEU A 341 33.60 12.00 -36.41
N ARG A 342 34.31 10.90 -36.16
CA ARG A 342 34.59 10.49 -34.76
C ARG A 342 35.34 11.55 -33.98
N GLY A 343 36.38 12.15 -34.57
CA GLY A 343 37.12 13.24 -33.92
C GLY A 343 36.26 14.46 -33.58
N ILE A 344 35.30 14.82 -34.44
CA ILE A 344 34.35 15.91 -34.17
C ILE A 344 33.36 15.51 -33.06
N ASP A 345 32.87 14.27 -33.05
CA ASP A 345 31.99 13.77 -31.98
C ASP A 345 32.70 13.78 -30.62
N ASP A 346 33.98 13.37 -30.59
CA ASP A 346 34.82 13.44 -29.40
C ASP A 346 35.02 14.88 -28.92
N LEU A 347 35.25 15.85 -29.83
CA LEU A 347 35.38 17.27 -29.50
C LEU A 347 34.08 17.88 -28.95
N VAL A 348 32.93 17.53 -29.53
CA VAL A 348 31.61 17.96 -29.04
C VAL A 348 31.34 17.43 -27.63
N ARG A 349 31.77 16.20 -27.32
CA ARG A 349 31.68 15.63 -25.96
C ARG A 349 32.65 16.31 -24.99
N LEU A 350 33.88 16.57 -25.39
CA LEU A 350 34.91 17.24 -24.59
C LEU A 350 34.54 18.68 -24.22
N ALA A 351 33.98 19.43 -25.18
CA ALA A 351 33.56 20.82 -24.99
C ALA A 351 32.22 20.96 -24.23
N ARG A 352 31.53 19.84 -23.92
CA ARG A 352 30.20 19.80 -23.29
C ARG A 352 29.18 20.70 -23.98
N CYS A 353 29.17 20.68 -25.31
CA CYS A 353 28.27 21.50 -26.11
C CYS A 353 26.80 21.19 -25.81
N ASP A 354 25.95 22.20 -25.79
CA ASP A 354 24.51 22.01 -25.59
C ASP A 354 23.84 21.60 -26.91
N ILE A 355 23.53 20.31 -27.04
CA ILE A 355 22.93 19.70 -28.24
C ILE A 355 21.40 19.87 -28.25
N THR A 356 20.80 20.43 -27.19
CA THR A 356 19.35 20.61 -27.04
C THR A 356 18.67 21.35 -28.21
N PRO A 357 19.27 22.40 -28.82
CA PRO A 357 18.71 23.04 -30.01
C PRO A 357 18.62 22.11 -31.23
N LEU A 358 19.53 21.14 -31.36
CA LEU A 358 19.56 20.17 -32.47
C LEU A 358 18.53 19.06 -32.31
N LEU A 359 18.17 18.70 -31.07
CA LEU A 359 17.16 17.68 -30.79
C LEU A 359 15.77 18.07 -31.31
N SER A 360 15.45 19.37 -31.34
CA SER A 360 14.19 19.87 -31.91
C SER A 360 14.14 19.79 -33.45
N LEU A 361 15.30 19.76 -34.13
CA LEU A 361 15.41 19.92 -35.58
C LEU A 361 15.83 18.64 -36.33
N LEU A 362 16.53 17.71 -35.65
CA LEU A 362 17.06 16.47 -36.22
C LEU A 362 16.33 15.20 -35.74
N GLY A 363 15.33 15.34 -34.86
CA GLY A 363 14.50 14.23 -34.38
C GLY A 363 15.34 13.09 -33.79
N ASN A 364 15.15 11.87 -34.31
CA ASN A 364 15.81 10.65 -33.83
C ASN A 364 17.32 10.57 -34.17
N HIS A 365 17.88 11.50 -34.94
CA HIS A 365 19.30 11.49 -35.33
C HIS A 365 20.17 12.21 -34.29
N LYS A 366 20.33 11.57 -33.13
CA LYS A 366 21.15 12.06 -32.01
C LYS A 366 22.66 11.99 -32.28
N GLU A 367 23.08 11.22 -33.27
CA GLU A 367 24.49 10.92 -33.57
C GLU A 367 25.06 11.76 -34.72
N LEU A 368 26.35 12.06 -34.68
CA LEU A 368 27.06 12.79 -35.74
C LEU A 368 27.20 11.94 -37.02
N THR A 369 26.74 12.46 -38.15
CA THR A 369 26.76 11.85 -39.48
C THR A 369 27.30 12.82 -40.53
N LYS A 370 27.74 12.30 -41.70
CA LYS A 370 28.24 13.10 -42.84
C LYS A 370 27.30 14.24 -43.25
N TRP A 371 25.99 14.05 -43.05
CA TRP A 371 24.94 14.98 -43.46
C TRP A 371 24.62 16.05 -42.41
N ASN A 372 24.84 15.76 -41.13
CA ASN A 372 24.54 16.68 -40.03
C ASN A 372 25.79 17.37 -39.44
N VAL A 373 27.00 16.96 -39.84
CA VAL A 373 28.30 17.47 -39.35
C VAL A 373 28.40 19.00 -39.35
N ARG A 374 27.86 19.67 -40.37
CA ARG A 374 27.88 21.14 -40.47
C ARG A 374 27.11 21.83 -39.33
N LYS A 375 26.05 21.19 -38.83
CA LYS A 375 25.24 21.73 -37.73
C LYS A 375 25.96 21.56 -36.39
N PHE A 376 26.57 20.40 -36.15
CA PHE A 376 27.40 20.15 -34.97
C PHE A 376 28.65 21.04 -34.92
N LEU A 377 29.33 21.25 -36.05
CA LEU A 377 30.47 22.16 -36.13
C LEU A 377 30.09 23.62 -35.80
N ARG A 378 28.89 24.08 -36.15
CA ARG A 378 28.43 25.44 -35.80
C ARG A 378 28.17 25.61 -34.32
N ILE A 379 27.68 24.57 -33.64
CA ILE A 379 27.48 24.60 -32.19
C ILE A 379 28.81 24.52 -31.47
N LEU A 380 29.68 23.60 -31.90
CA LEU A 380 31.05 23.53 -31.41
C LEU A 380 31.77 24.87 -31.61
N GLU A 381 31.61 25.52 -32.76
CA GLU A 381 32.19 26.84 -33.03
C GLU A 381 31.59 27.94 -32.13
N ALA A 382 30.29 27.94 -31.86
CA ALA A 382 29.65 28.91 -30.98
C ALA A 382 30.07 28.73 -29.51
N ASP A 383 30.11 27.49 -29.03
CA ASP A 383 30.48 27.18 -27.65
C ASP A 383 31.99 27.36 -27.44
N VAL A 384 32.82 26.92 -28.38
CA VAL A 384 34.27 27.20 -28.36
C VAL A 384 34.53 28.70 -28.51
N LYS A 385 33.77 29.45 -29.32
CA LYS A 385 33.86 30.93 -29.33
C LYS A 385 33.42 31.53 -28.02
N SER A 386 32.41 30.99 -27.33
CA SER A 386 32.02 31.47 -26.00
C SER A 386 33.10 31.17 -24.96
N LEU A 387 33.71 29.99 -25.01
CA LEU A 387 34.86 29.59 -24.18
C LEU A 387 36.07 30.47 -24.48
N ILE A 388 36.34 30.74 -25.75
CA ILE A 388 37.38 31.66 -26.21
C ILE A 388 37.02 33.08 -25.77
N GLU A 389 35.77 33.56 -25.84
CA GLU A 389 35.36 34.90 -25.36
C GLU A 389 35.44 35.03 -23.83
N VAL A 390 35.23 33.94 -23.09
CA VAL A 390 35.47 33.88 -21.63
C VAL A 390 36.97 33.91 -21.32
N VAL A 391 37.81 33.30 -22.16
CA VAL A 391 39.29 33.28 -22.01
C VAL A 391 39.96 34.54 -22.62
N TYR A 392 39.36 35.16 -23.63
CA TYR A 392 39.83 36.27 -24.47
C TYR A 392 38.90 37.49 -24.42
N GLY A 393 38.09 37.65 -23.36
CA GLY A 393 37.47 38.92 -22.97
C GLY A 393 38.49 40.05 -22.74
N ALA A 394 39.78 39.75 -22.84
CA ALA A 394 40.83 40.70 -23.14
C ALA A 394 41.24 40.59 -24.63
N VAL A 395 41.06 41.72 -25.35
CA VAL A 395 41.66 42.08 -26.66
C VAL A 395 40.77 41.95 -27.92
N LYS A 396 40.29 43.11 -28.40
CA LYS A 396 39.83 43.44 -29.79
C LYS A 396 41.01 44.09 -30.56
N PRO A 397 41.00 44.35 -31.89
CA PRO A 397 40.16 43.94 -33.06
C PRO A 397 41.11 43.51 -34.26
N PRO A 398 40.94 43.80 -35.58
CA PRO A 398 39.81 43.97 -36.51
C PRO A 398 39.90 43.08 -37.80
N ALA A 399 38.88 43.18 -38.67
CA ALA A 399 38.80 42.63 -40.04
C ALA A 399 39.40 43.61 -41.10
N PRO A 400 39.05 43.51 -42.39
CA PRO A 400 39.42 42.57 -43.47
C PRO A 400 40.12 43.33 -44.63
N THR A 401 40.19 42.78 -45.86
CA THR A 401 40.09 43.43 -47.20
C THR A 401 41.00 42.76 -48.28
N PRO A 402 40.92 43.06 -49.60
CA PRO A 402 39.75 42.95 -50.50
C PRO A 402 40.11 42.61 -52.00
N LYS A 403 39.11 42.69 -52.91
CA LYS A 403 39.18 43.04 -54.38
C LYS A 403 39.55 41.91 -55.38
N ALA A 404 38.98 41.78 -56.59
CA ALA A 404 38.09 42.63 -57.40
C ALA A 404 37.45 41.89 -58.63
N ARG A 405 36.25 42.39 -59.04
CA ARG A 405 35.64 42.65 -60.39
C ARG A 405 35.74 41.58 -61.51
N LYS A 406 34.62 41.01 -62.03
CA LYS A 406 33.59 41.50 -63.02
C LYS A 406 34.18 41.78 -64.43
N GLY A 407 33.71 41.26 -65.57
CA GLY A 407 32.56 40.44 -66.02
C GLY A 407 32.88 39.88 -67.44
N PRO A 408 31.96 39.77 -68.44
CA PRO A 408 30.50 39.82 -68.47
C PRO A 408 29.85 38.52 -69.05
N ALA A 409 28.51 38.46 -69.02
CA ALA A 409 27.68 37.31 -69.42
C ALA A 409 27.48 37.16 -70.94
N PRO A 410 27.14 35.95 -71.39
CA PRO A 410 25.94 35.77 -72.21
C PRO A 410 24.99 34.69 -71.65
N VAL A 411 23.74 34.78 -72.09
CA VAL A 411 22.57 34.01 -71.64
C VAL A 411 22.33 32.81 -72.56
N THR A 412 21.57 31.82 -72.07
CA THR A 412 21.03 30.57 -72.68
C THR A 412 21.93 29.34 -72.45
N ALA A 413 21.45 28.18 -71.99
CA ALA A 413 20.12 27.61 -71.90
C ALA A 413 19.96 26.80 -70.59
N LYS A 414 18.72 26.70 -70.10
CA LYS A 414 18.33 25.74 -69.06
C LYS A 414 18.57 24.32 -69.59
N LEU A 415 19.52 23.59 -69.02
CA LEU A 415 19.46 22.13 -68.97
C LEU A 415 18.83 21.78 -67.64
N VAL A 416 17.59 21.30 -67.74
CA VAL A 416 16.89 20.52 -66.73
C VAL A 416 17.88 19.47 -66.22
N ALA A 417 18.14 19.48 -64.91
CA ALA A 417 18.81 18.36 -64.28
C ALA A 417 17.97 17.10 -64.56
N ASP A 418 18.59 16.08 -65.16
CA ASP A 418 17.98 14.77 -65.26
C ASP A 418 17.45 14.37 -63.88
N PRO A 419 16.20 13.89 -63.76
CA PRO A 419 15.70 13.39 -62.51
C PRO A 419 16.60 12.25 -62.05
N TYR A 420 17.10 12.34 -60.82
CA TYR A 420 17.75 11.22 -60.15
C TYR A 420 16.73 10.08 -60.05
N VAL A 421 16.88 9.07 -60.92
CA VAL A 421 16.16 7.80 -60.83
C VAL A 421 16.97 6.90 -59.93
N GLU A 422 16.50 6.72 -58.70
CA GLU A 422 16.97 5.67 -57.83
C GLU A 422 16.55 4.34 -58.45
N THR A 423 17.51 3.53 -58.91
CA THR A 423 17.22 2.17 -59.37
C THR A 423 16.83 1.34 -58.15
N LEU A 424 15.53 1.25 -57.89
CA LEU A 424 14.95 0.30 -56.92
C LEU A 424 15.45 -1.10 -57.28
N ARG A 425 16.38 -1.64 -56.50
CA ARG A 425 16.68 -3.07 -56.53
C ARG A 425 15.43 -3.78 -56.02
N PRO A 426 14.80 -4.67 -56.81
CA PRO A 426 13.71 -5.49 -56.30
C PRO A 426 14.24 -6.31 -55.12
N ASN A 427 13.58 -6.20 -53.97
CA ASN A 427 13.81 -7.16 -52.89
C ASN A 427 13.55 -8.56 -53.45
N LYS A 428 14.44 -9.52 -53.15
CA LYS A 428 14.23 -10.91 -53.53
C LYS A 428 12.85 -11.36 -53.01
N ILE A 429 12.04 -11.96 -53.87
CA ILE A 429 10.66 -12.41 -53.58
C ILE A 429 10.59 -13.25 -52.29
N GLU A 430 11.67 -13.97 -51.98
CA GLU A 430 11.86 -14.81 -50.80
C GLU A 430 11.82 -14.06 -49.45
N ILE A 431 12.02 -12.73 -49.45
CA ILE A 431 12.06 -11.89 -48.23
C ILE A 431 10.72 -11.17 -47.99
N LEU A 432 9.92 -10.96 -49.04
CA LEU A 432 8.63 -10.25 -48.95
C LEU A 432 7.44 -11.18 -48.68
N VAL A 433 7.59 -12.49 -48.89
CA VAL A 433 6.56 -13.48 -48.59
C VAL A 433 7.23 -14.66 -47.87
N PRO A 434 7.27 -14.69 -46.53
CA PRO A 434 7.52 -15.96 -45.85
C PRO A 434 6.43 -16.93 -46.31
N TYR A 435 6.80 -18.14 -46.69
CA TYR A 435 5.91 -19.15 -47.27
C TYR A 435 4.65 -19.31 -46.42
N GLN A 436 3.59 -18.57 -46.77
CA GLN A 436 2.29 -18.65 -46.11
C GLN A 436 1.58 -19.82 -46.79
N PRO A 437 1.30 -20.93 -46.07
CA PRO A 437 0.58 -22.05 -46.67
C PRO A 437 -0.75 -21.56 -47.24
N CYS A 438 -1.11 -22.11 -48.41
CA CYS A 438 -2.31 -21.70 -49.12
C CYS A 438 -3.55 -21.80 -48.21
N ALA A 439 -4.53 -20.89 -48.34
CA ALA A 439 -5.73 -20.90 -47.50
C ALA A 439 -6.44 -22.26 -47.50
N TYR A 440 -6.46 -22.94 -48.65
CA TYR A 440 -6.96 -24.32 -48.78
C TYR A 440 -6.15 -25.35 -48.00
N CYS A 441 -4.83 -25.18 -47.90
CA CYS A 441 -3.90 -26.05 -47.21
C CYS A 441 -4.04 -25.91 -45.68
N VAL A 442 -4.34 -24.70 -45.22
CA VAL A 442 -4.63 -24.38 -43.81
C VAL A 442 -6.04 -24.82 -43.44
N GLU A 443 -7.03 -24.62 -44.31
CA GLU A 443 -8.38 -25.12 -44.13
C GLU A 443 -8.41 -26.65 -44.09
N ASP A 444 -7.71 -27.35 -44.98
CA ASP A 444 -7.64 -28.82 -44.96
C ASP A 444 -6.91 -29.33 -43.70
N TYR A 445 -5.89 -28.62 -43.21
CA TYR A 445 -5.23 -28.94 -41.93
C TYR A 445 -6.15 -28.71 -40.72
N ILE A 446 -6.91 -27.61 -40.70
CA ILE A 446 -7.80 -27.25 -39.57
C ILE A 446 -9.07 -28.11 -39.59
N MET A 447 -9.65 -28.38 -40.75
CA MET A 447 -10.84 -29.21 -40.91
C MET A 447 -10.55 -30.68 -40.57
N ASN A 448 -9.33 -31.17 -40.85
CA ASN A 448 -8.88 -32.49 -40.41
C ASN A 448 -8.44 -32.52 -38.92
N LEU A 449 -8.47 -31.39 -38.22
CA LEU A 449 -8.24 -31.28 -36.76
C LEU A 449 -9.54 -31.30 -35.94
N VAL A 450 -10.71 -31.36 -36.59
CA VAL A 450 -11.99 -31.47 -35.90
C VAL A 450 -12.20 -32.92 -35.53
N PHE A 451 -12.04 -33.23 -34.24
CA PHE A 451 -12.33 -34.54 -33.68
C PHE A 451 -13.83 -34.84 -33.84
N GLU A 452 -14.18 -35.92 -34.56
CA GLU A 452 -15.56 -36.41 -34.70
C GLU A 452 -16.14 -37.00 -33.39
N THR A 453 -15.33 -37.11 -32.33
CA THR A 453 -15.77 -37.52 -31.00
C THR A 453 -15.86 -36.32 -30.06
N PRO A 454 -16.96 -36.16 -29.30
CA PRO A 454 -17.09 -35.07 -28.33
C PRO A 454 -15.94 -35.13 -27.32
N ALA A 455 -15.18 -34.03 -27.21
CA ALA A 455 -14.05 -33.93 -26.31
C ALA A 455 -14.54 -34.07 -24.86
N VAL A 456 -14.02 -35.07 -24.16
CA VAL A 456 -14.23 -35.26 -22.71
C VAL A 456 -13.43 -34.18 -21.97
N PRO A 457 -13.95 -33.57 -20.88
CA PRO A 457 -13.20 -32.61 -20.08
C PRO A 457 -11.87 -33.18 -19.63
N ALA A 458 -10.80 -32.39 -19.73
CA ALA A 458 -9.46 -32.84 -19.33
C ALA A 458 -9.39 -33.10 -17.82
N ASP A 459 -8.96 -34.31 -17.46
CA ASP A 459 -8.75 -34.70 -16.07
C ASP A 459 -7.53 -34.00 -15.47
N LYS A 460 -7.53 -33.80 -14.14
CA LYS A 460 -6.47 -33.10 -13.41
C LYS A 460 -5.07 -33.67 -13.70
N GLU A 461 -4.98 -34.99 -13.85
CA GLU A 461 -3.73 -35.71 -14.15
C GLU A 461 -3.19 -35.41 -15.56
N TYR A 462 -4.08 -35.15 -16.54
CA TYR A 462 -3.68 -34.78 -17.91
C TYR A 462 -3.09 -33.37 -17.97
N ILE A 463 -3.68 -32.44 -17.21
CA ILE A 463 -3.19 -31.06 -17.11
C ILE A 463 -1.82 -31.03 -16.42
N GLU A 464 -1.65 -31.82 -15.36
CA GLU A 464 -0.38 -31.94 -14.63
C GLU A 464 0.72 -32.59 -15.49
N GLY A 465 0.39 -33.57 -16.34
CA GLY A 465 1.35 -34.23 -17.24
C GLY A 465 1.87 -33.37 -18.40
N ILE A 466 1.07 -32.39 -18.88
CA ILE A 466 1.49 -31.45 -19.93
C ILE A 466 2.26 -30.26 -19.34
N LEU A 467 1.93 -29.86 -18.12
CA LEU A 467 2.48 -28.70 -17.44
C LEU A 467 3.61 -29.05 -16.46
N HIS A 468 4.34 -30.15 -16.68
CA HIS A 468 5.52 -30.45 -15.88
C HIS A 468 6.58 -29.33 -16.03
N LEU A 469 6.58 -28.44 -15.05
CA LEU A 469 7.55 -27.37 -14.85
C LEU A 469 8.81 -27.96 -14.23
N GLU A 470 9.63 -28.63 -15.04
CA GLU A 470 10.98 -28.97 -14.65
C GLU A 470 11.91 -27.78 -14.96
N ASP A 471 12.36 -27.17 -13.87
CA ASP A 471 13.53 -26.30 -13.66
C ASP A 471 13.25 -24.85 -13.25
N VAL A 472 13.53 -24.61 -11.96
CA VAL A 472 13.55 -23.29 -11.34
C VAL A 472 14.82 -22.56 -11.79
N ASN A 473 14.71 -21.69 -12.79
CA ASN A 473 15.78 -20.73 -13.07
C ASN A 473 15.66 -19.55 -12.08
N THR A 474 16.45 -19.60 -11.01
CA THR A 474 16.38 -18.81 -9.76
C THR A 474 16.82 -17.34 -9.89
N THR A 475 16.41 -16.60 -10.92
CA THR A 475 16.68 -15.14 -10.92
C THR A 475 15.57 -14.26 -11.46
N PHE A 476 14.59 -14.79 -12.22
CA PHE A 476 13.52 -13.93 -12.76
C PHE A 476 12.09 -14.49 -12.70
N GLY A 477 11.86 -15.68 -12.13
CA GLY A 477 10.48 -16.19 -11.96
C GLY A 477 9.69 -16.29 -13.27
N ILE A 478 10.38 -16.48 -14.41
CA ILE A 478 9.76 -16.67 -15.72
C ILE A 478 9.79 -18.17 -16.02
N PHE A 479 8.62 -18.79 -16.08
CA PHE A 479 8.46 -20.17 -16.55
C PHE A 479 8.40 -20.18 -18.07
N THR A 480 9.38 -20.80 -18.73
CA THR A 480 9.33 -21.04 -20.17
C THR A 480 8.61 -22.36 -20.46
N LEU A 481 7.46 -22.29 -21.12
CA LEU A 481 6.75 -23.45 -21.64
C LEU A 481 7.49 -24.01 -22.86
N THR A 482 8.14 -25.16 -22.69
CA THR A 482 8.71 -25.91 -23.80
C THR A 482 7.70 -26.96 -24.24
N ILE A 483 7.05 -26.76 -25.40
CA ILE A 483 6.15 -27.76 -25.98
C ILE A 483 7.01 -28.92 -26.49
N PRO A 484 6.87 -30.16 -25.97
CA PRO A 484 7.67 -31.27 -26.43
C PRO A 484 7.23 -31.69 -27.84
N ALA A 485 8.20 -31.89 -28.74
CA ALA A 485 7.99 -32.28 -30.14
C ALA A 485 7.45 -33.72 -30.34
N LYS A 486 6.93 -34.38 -29.28
CA LYS A 486 6.45 -35.76 -29.37
C LYS A 486 4.97 -35.80 -29.76
N ARG A 487 4.71 -36.55 -30.82
CA ARG A 487 3.38 -36.83 -31.39
C ARG A 487 2.41 -37.35 -30.32
N HIS A 488 1.15 -36.94 -30.45
CA HIS A 488 0.01 -37.28 -29.59
C HIS A 488 -0.12 -38.80 -29.34
N PRO A 489 -0.29 -39.27 -28.09
CA PRO A 489 -0.31 -40.71 -27.75
C PRO A 489 -1.61 -41.45 -28.12
N TYR A 490 -2.64 -40.76 -28.63
CA TYR A 490 -3.93 -41.38 -29.04
C TYR A 490 -4.07 -41.62 -30.55
N ARG A 491 -2.96 -41.86 -31.27
CA ARG A 491 -3.06 -42.46 -32.59
C ARG A 491 -3.18 -43.98 -32.40
N GLY A 492 -4.41 -44.49 -32.38
CA GLY A 492 -4.66 -45.93 -32.40
C GLY A 492 -3.88 -46.60 -33.54
N PRO A 493 -3.51 -47.89 -33.39
CA PRO A 493 -2.75 -48.59 -34.42
C PRO A 493 -3.52 -48.51 -35.73
N LYS A 494 -2.83 -48.14 -36.81
CA LYS A 494 -3.37 -48.24 -38.17
C LYS A 494 -3.87 -49.67 -38.35
N LYS A 495 -5.18 -49.83 -38.55
CA LYS A 495 -5.71 -51.00 -39.24
C LYS A 495 -5.32 -50.86 -40.72
N ASP A 496 -4.93 -52.00 -41.29
CA ASP A 496 -4.27 -52.19 -42.59
C ASP A 496 -4.87 -51.39 -43.76
#